data_AF-T2HS58-F1
#
_entry.id   AF-T2HS58-F1
#
_cell.length_a   1.000
_cell.length_b   1.000
_cell.length_c   1.000
_cell.angle_alpha   90.00
_cell.angle_beta   90.00
_cell.angle_gamma   90.00
#
_symmetry.space_group_name_H-M   'P 1'
#
loop_
_entity.id
_entity.type
_entity.pdbx_description
1 polymer ?
#
loop_
_entity_poly.entity_id
_entity_poly.type
_entity_poly.pdbx_seq_one_letter_code
_entity_poly.pdbx_strand_id
1 'polypeptide(L)'
;MLILDCSSCSQALNTLSAGFGCPPEKLKKVLLSLDLEHIYETDQSIMVDANQYLKDYVSAELGEPGPFSRAFWFHGTRTFAGNTFPRGYLR
;
A
#
# COMPACT_ATOMS: atom_id res chain seq x y z
N MET A 1 6.81 -13.73 -10.09
CA MET A 1 6.07 -12.54 -10.55
C MET A 1 5.02 -12.22 -9.48
N LEU A 2 5.17 -11.11 -8.75
CA LEU A 2 4.27 -10.75 -7.67
C LEU A 2 3.03 -10.05 -8.23
N ILE A 3 1.87 -10.41 -7.68
CA ILE A 3 0.57 -9.86 -8.00
C ILE A 3 0.01 -9.30 -6.69
N LEU A 4 -0.35 -8.03 -6.67
CA LEU A 4 -1.03 -7.41 -5.54
C LEU A 4 -2.53 -7.73 -5.65
N ASP A 5 -3.05 -8.57 -4.75
CA ASP A 5 -4.45 -8.98 -4.76
C ASP A 5 -5.24 -8.21 -3.70
N CYS A 6 -5.86 -7.12 -4.12
CA CYS A 6 -6.73 -6.30 -3.28
C CYS A 6 -8.20 -6.78 -3.29
N SER A 7 -8.48 -8.06 -3.56
CA SER A 7 -9.84 -8.62 -3.52
C SER A 7 -10.46 -8.66 -2.12
N SER A 8 -9.62 -8.70 -1.09
CA SER A 8 -10.01 -8.58 0.31
C SER A 8 -8.85 -8.01 1.11
N CYS A 9 -9.12 -7.47 2.30
CA CYS A 9 -8.07 -7.00 3.20
C CYS A 9 -7.02 -8.10 3.48
N SER A 10 -7.47 -9.33 3.74
CA SER A 10 -6.57 -10.46 3.99
C SER A 10 -5.69 -10.81 2.79
N GLN A 11 -6.25 -10.82 1.57
CA GLN A 11 -5.45 -11.09 0.36
C GLN A 11 -4.49 -9.96 0.05
N ALA A 12 -4.90 -8.71 0.27
CA ALA A 12 -4.06 -7.54 0.08
C ALA A 12 -2.84 -7.64 1.00
N LEU A 13 -3.08 -7.90 2.29
CA LEU A 13 -2.02 -8.04 3.28
C LEU A 13 -1.09 -9.22 2.97
N ASN A 14 -1.64 -10.37 2.56
CA ASN A 14 -0.83 -11.55 2.20
C ASN A 14 0.07 -11.30 0.98
N THR A 15 -0.49 -10.76 -0.10
CA THR A 15 0.28 -10.51 -1.32
C THR A 15 1.25 -9.35 -1.19
N LEU A 16 0.88 -8.31 -0.44
CA LEU A 16 1.76 -7.17 -0.15
C LEU A 16 2.94 -7.58 0.73
N SER A 17 2.67 -8.34 1.81
CA SER A 17 3.73 -8.84 2.71
C SER A 17 4.69 -9.80 2.00
N ALA A 18 4.19 -10.62 1.07
CA ALA A 18 5.04 -11.41 0.18
C ALA A 18 5.96 -10.54 -0.69
N GLY A 19 5.50 -9.36 -1.14
CA GLY A 19 6.34 -8.41 -1.85
C GLY A 19 7.43 -7.78 -0.98
N PHE A 20 7.14 -7.49 0.29
CA PHE A 20 8.14 -7.06 1.27
C PHE A 20 8.99 -8.22 1.83
N GLY A 21 8.76 -9.47 1.40
CA GLY A 21 9.48 -10.64 1.92
C GLY A 21 9.30 -10.86 3.42
N CYS A 22 8.15 -10.47 3.99
CA CYS A 22 7.88 -10.55 5.42
C CYS A 22 6.55 -11.28 5.73
N PRO A 23 6.33 -11.75 6.97
CA PRO A 23 5.03 -12.29 7.37
C PRO A 23 3.94 -11.20 7.39
N PRO A 24 2.68 -11.53 7.05
CA PRO A 24 1.55 -10.58 7.08
C PRO A 24 1.40 -9.83 8.41
N GLU A 25 1.62 -10.50 9.53
CA GLU A 25 1.55 -9.91 10.87
C GLU A 25 2.60 -8.83 11.10
N LYS A 26 3.80 -8.97 10.50
CA LYS A 26 4.86 -7.96 10.60
C LYS A 26 4.44 -6.70 9.83
N LEU A 27 3.96 -6.86 8.59
CA LEU A 27 3.46 -5.75 7.79
C LEU A 27 2.29 -5.05 8.49
N LYS A 28 1.34 -5.82 9.01
CA LYS A 28 0.19 -5.29 9.76
C LYS A 28 0.63 -4.49 10.98
N LYS A 29 1.62 -4.98 11.72
CA LYS A 29 2.15 -4.28 12.90
C LYS A 29 2.76 -2.92 12.53
N VAL A 30 3.52 -2.84 11.43
CA VAL A 30 4.10 -1.58 10.93
C VAL A 30 3.01 -0.61 10.47
N LEU A 31 2.00 -1.10 9.75
CA LEU A 31 0.89 -0.26 9.32
C LEU A 31 0.08 0.29 10.51
N LEU A 32 -0.12 -0.51 11.55
CA LEU A 32 -0.85 -0.12 12.76
C LEU A 32 -0.03 0.71 13.75
N SER A 33 1.30 0.80 13.60
CA SER A 33 2.13 1.68 14.43
C SER A 33 2.11 3.13 13.95
N LEU A 34 1.50 3.40 12.80
CA LEU A 34 1.41 4.71 12.20
C LEU A 34 -0.02 5.25 12.30
N ASP A 35 -0.15 6.44 12.88
CA ASP A 35 -1.39 7.22 12.86
C ASP A 35 -1.21 8.40 11.90
N LEU A 36 -1.53 8.17 10.62
CA LEU A 36 -1.38 9.18 9.56
C LEU A 36 -2.24 10.41 9.81
N GLU A 37 -3.45 10.22 10.34
CA GLU A 37 -4.38 11.33 10.59
C GLU A 37 -3.77 12.25 11.66
N HIS A 38 -3.35 11.68 12.79
CA HIS A 38 -2.71 12.44 13.85
C HIS A 38 -1.42 13.15 13.38
N ILE A 39 -0.60 12.48 12.57
CA ILE A 39 0.64 13.07 12.03
C ILE A 39 0.36 14.29 11.17
N TYR A 40 -0.61 14.21 10.25
CA TYR A 40 -0.94 15.33 9.35
C TYR A 40 -1.75 16.44 10.04
N GLU A 41 -2.46 16.13 11.12
CA GLU A 41 -3.10 17.16 11.96
C GLU A 41 -2.09 17.94 12.81
N THR A 42 -1.04 17.27 13.30
CA THR A 42 -0.09 17.85 14.26
C THR A 42 1.15 18.46 13.62
N ASP A 43 1.64 17.91 12.50
CA ASP A 43 2.84 18.37 11.82
C ASP A 43 2.51 18.94 10.43
N GLN A 44 2.23 20.23 10.40
CA GLN A 44 1.97 20.99 9.17
C GLN A 44 3.23 21.21 8.30
N SER A 45 4.41 20.78 8.77
CA SER A 45 5.66 20.91 7.99
C SER A 45 5.85 19.76 6.99
N ILE A 46 5.04 18.70 7.08
CA ILE A 46 5.07 17.59 6.14
C ILE A 46 4.49 18.04 4.81
N MET A 47 5.36 18.20 3.82
CA MET A 47 5.01 18.68 2.47
C MET A 47 4.74 17.55 1.46
N VAL A 48 4.83 16.28 1.89
CA VAL A 48 4.60 15.12 1.03
C VAL A 48 3.15 14.63 1.15
N ASP A 49 2.65 13.98 0.09
CA ASP A 49 1.34 13.31 0.12
C ASP A 49 1.33 12.14 1.12
N ALA A 50 0.20 11.90 1.78
CA ALA A 50 0.06 10.87 2.81
C ALA A 50 0.37 9.46 2.28
N ASN A 51 0.07 9.15 1.00
CA ASN A 51 0.41 7.86 0.42
C ASN A 51 1.92 7.71 0.21
N GLN A 52 2.59 8.80 -0.16
CA GLN A 52 4.04 8.82 -0.31
C GLN A 52 4.71 8.67 1.05
N TYR A 53 4.26 9.41 2.06
CA TYR A 53 4.74 9.27 3.44
C TYR A 53 4.58 7.83 3.94
N LEU A 54 3.40 7.24 3.77
CA LEU A 54 3.13 5.85 4.17
C LEU A 54 4.08 4.88 3.47
N LYS A 55 4.27 5.03 2.16
CA LYS A 55 5.19 4.20 1.39
C LYS A 55 6.62 4.32 1.93
N ASP A 56 7.10 5.53 2.17
CA ASP A 56 8.46 5.78 2.64
C ASP A 56 8.68 5.22 4.04
N TYR A 57 7.70 5.40 4.94
CA TYR A 57 7.72 4.83 6.28
C TYR A 57 7.80 3.30 6.27
N VAL A 58 6.90 2.64 5.51
CA VAL A 58 6.88 1.18 5.43
C VAL A 58 8.17 0.64 4.78
N SER A 59 8.69 1.35 3.77
CA SER A 59 9.92 0.95 3.08
C SER A 59 11.16 1.17 3.96
N ALA A 60 11.16 2.17 4.84
CA ALA A 60 12.21 2.34 5.86
C ALA A 60 12.21 1.20 6.89
N GLU A 61 11.03 0.73 7.31
CA GLU A 61 10.88 -0.33 8.32
C GLU A 61 11.08 -1.76 7.78
N LEU A 62 10.67 -2.02 6.54
CA LEU A 62 10.63 -3.36 5.95
C LEU A 62 11.56 -3.55 4.74
N GLY A 63 12.19 -2.47 4.27
CA GLY A 63 12.91 -2.44 2.99
C GLY A 63 11.98 -2.19 1.81
N GLU A 64 12.54 -2.05 0.62
CA GLU A 64 11.77 -1.87 -0.61
C GLU A 64 11.01 -3.16 -0.98
N PRO A 65 9.73 -3.05 -1.38
CA PRO A 65 9.02 -4.22 -1.88
C PRO A 65 9.59 -4.65 -3.24
N GLY A 66 9.55 -5.96 -3.50
CA GLY A 66 9.82 -6.50 -4.82
C GLY A 66 8.84 -5.95 -5.87
N PRO A 67 9.21 -5.96 -7.16
CA PRO A 67 8.38 -5.38 -8.21
C PRO A 67 7.06 -6.14 -8.36
N PHE A 68 5.95 -5.44 -8.09
CA PHE A 68 4.61 -5.92 -8.42
C PHE A 68 4.35 -5.71 -9.90
N SER A 69 3.91 -6.76 -10.56
CA SER A 69 3.69 -6.74 -12.01
C SER A 69 2.25 -6.40 -12.39
N ARG A 70 1.30 -6.61 -11.47
CA ARG A 70 -0.14 -6.46 -11.66
C ARG A 70 -0.80 -6.19 -10.30
N ALA A 71 -1.91 -5.45 -10.31
CA ALA A 71 -2.79 -5.28 -9.16
C ALA A 71 -4.21 -5.73 -9.53
N PHE A 72 -4.86 -6.48 -8.65
CA PHE A 72 -6.29 -6.81 -8.73
C PHE A 72 -7.03 -5.99 -7.69
N TRP A 73 -7.85 -5.04 -8.12
CA TRP A 73 -8.68 -4.25 -7.23
C TRP A 73 -10.07 -4.88 -7.12
N PHE A 74 -10.66 -4.90 -5.92
CA PHE A 74 -12.05 -5.31 -5.75
C PHE A 74 -12.98 -4.23 -6.29
N HIS A 75 -13.19 -4.23 -7.61
CA HIS A 75 -14.35 -3.65 -8.33
C HIS A 75 -14.35 -4.15 -9.77
N GLY A 76 -14.27 -5.48 -9.99
CA GLY A 76 -14.46 -6.08 -11.32
C GLY A 76 -13.54 -5.57 -12.45
N THR A 77 -12.53 -4.76 -12.15
CA THR A 77 -11.72 -4.03 -13.13
C THR A 77 -10.25 -4.36 -12.87
N ARG A 78 -9.68 -5.13 -13.80
CA ARG A 78 -8.23 -5.31 -13.87
C ARG A 78 -7.62 -3.96 -14.23
N THR A 79 -6.69 -3.45 -13.44
CA THR A 79 -6.00 -2.18 -13.75
C THR A 79 -4.54 -2.46 -14.12
N PHE A 80 -3.97 -1.63 -14.99
CA PHE A 80 -2.55 -1.71 -15.35
C PHE A 80 -1.68 -1.15 -14.21
N ALA A 81 -0.41 -1.60 -14.15
CA ALA A 81 0.55 -1.23 -13.08
C ALA A 81 0.85 0.29 -12.98
N GLY A 82 0.39 1.11 -13.92
CA GLY A 82 0.53 2.58 -13.91
C GLY A 82 -0.79 3.34 -13.70
N ASN A 83 -1.85 2.71 -13.17
CA ASN A 83 -3.12 3.39 -12.97
C ASN A 83 -3.07 4.32 -11.74
N THR A 84 -3.39 5.59 -11.94
CA THR A 84 -3.65 6.54 -10.84
C THR A 84 -5.11 6.44 -10.45
N PHE A 85 -5.40 6.23 -9.15
CA PHE A 85 -6.73 6.09 -8.55
C PHE A 85 -7.84 7.02 -9.10
N PRO A 86 -7.59 8.30 -9.48
CA PRO A 86 -8.64 9.18 -10.02
C PRO A 86 -9.27 8.72 -11.35
N ARG A 87 -8.63 7.80 -12.09
CA ARG A 87 -9.14 7.30 -13.38
C ARG A 87 -9.98 6.01 -13.27
N GLY A 88 -10.19 5.49 -12.06
CA GLY A 88 -10.78 4.15 -11.82
C GLY A 88 -12.30 4.07 -11.75
N TYR A 89 -13.05 5.18 -11.75
CA TYR A 89 -14.51 5.13 -11.81
C TYR A 89 -14.99 5.28 -13.26
N LEU A 90 -15.12 4.14 -13.95
CA LEU A 90 -16.12 4.05 -15.01
C LEU A 90 -17.49 4.07 -14.33
N ARG A 91 -18.28 5.13 -14.59
CA ARG A 91 -19.72 5.12 -14.35
C ARG A 91 -20.39 4.05 -15.19
#